data_AF-A0A2N3ASI6-F1
#
_entry.id   AF-A0A2N3ASI6-F1
#
_cell.length_a   1.000
_cell.length_b   1.000
_cell.length_c   1.000
_cell.angle_alpha   90.00
_cell.angle_beta   90.00
_cell.angle_gamma   90.00
#
_symmetry.space_group_name_H-M   'P 1'
#
loop_
_entity.id
_entity.type
_entity.pdbx_description
1 polymer ?
#
loop_
_entity_poly.entity_id
_entity_poly.type
_entity_poly.pdbx_seq_one_letter_code
_entity_poly.pdbx_strand_id
1 'polypeptide(L)'
;MNKLIDMTENEYRLLLAVESGEASSQRKLAGKLNVSLGMINLCLRRLIKQGYVKTHGLNKRKVKYLLTPKGFTEKMKKTYHYTQKTISELSRIKLNIQNEVKSRYLAGERNFTVAGTGELSDLAEIAIKNLKYGDIVYERKEVAATDFLIAGSRKLPLMAVASKI
;
A
#
# COMPACT_ATOMS: atom_id res chain seq x y z
N MET A 1 -14.59 21.01 -13.86
CA MET A 1 -13.76 19.89 -13.32
C MET A 1 -13.40 20.24 -11.89
N ASN A 2 -14.13 19.71 -10.91
CA ASN A 2 -14.00 20.13 -9.51
C ASN A 2 -12.67 19.61 -8.96
N LYS A 3 -11.81 20.54 -8.52
CA LYS A 3 -10.51 20.23 -7.90
C LYS A 3 -10.80 19.57 -6.56
N LEU A 4 -10.99 18.24 -6.55
CA LEU A 4 -10.99 17.45 -5.34
C LEU A 4 -9.67 17.77 -4.65
N ILE A 5 -9.75 18.49 -3.53
CA ILE A 5 -8.59 18.80 -2.71
C ILE A 5 -8.15 17.46 -2.14
N ASP A 6 -7.21 16.81 -2.82
CA ASP A 6 -6.67 15.52 -2.42
C ASP A 6 -5.99 15.70 -1.07
N MET A 7 -6.46 14.93 -0.10
CA MET A 7 -5.91 14.90 1.24
C MET A 7 -4.50 14.33 1.14
N THR A 8 -3.51 15.06 1.63
CA THR A 8 -2.12 14.61 1.57
C THR A 8 -1.90 13.37 2.45
N GLU A 9 -0.76 12.70 2.27
CA GLU A 9 -0.43 11.53 3.08
C GLU A 9 -0.30 11.86 4.57
N ASN A 10 0.34 12.98 4.89
CA ASN A 10 0.46 13.43 6.28
C ASN A 10 -0.89 13.81 6.89
N GLU A 11 -1.80 14.42 6.12
CA GLU A 11 -3.16 14.73 6.58
C GLU A 11 -3.99 13.46 6.82
N TYR A 12 -3.85 12.45 5.96
CA TYR A 12 -4.50 11.14 6.12
C TYR A 12 -4.00 10.39 7.37
N ARG A 13 -2.68 10.27 7.51
CA ARG A 13 -2.04 9.67 8.70
C ARG A 13 -2.43 10.40 9.98
N LEU A 14 -2.57 11.72 9.92
CA LEU A 14 -3.04 12.52 11.04
C LEU A 14 -4.51 12.25 11.39
N LEU A 15 -5.41 12.08 10.41
CA LEU A 15 -6.80 11.71 10.69
C LEU A 15 -6.91 10.33 11.34
N LEU A 16 -6.13 9.34 10.90
CA LEU A 16 -6.05 8.02 11.53
C LEU A 16 -5.58 8.14 13.00
N ALA A 17 -4.56 8.96 13.25
CA ALA A 17 -4.07 9.19 14.61
C ALA A 17 -5.11 9.91 15.50
N VAL A 18 -5.88 10.85 14.94
CA VAL A 18 -6.96 11.54 15.67
C VAL A 18 -8.11 10.59 16.00
N GLU A 19 -8.49 9.70 15.08
CA GLU A 19 -9.55 8.72 15.27
C GLU A 19 -9.23 7.71 16.38
N SER A 20 -7.98 7.24 16.46
CA SER A 20 -7.53 6.30 17.50
C SER A 20 -7.66 6.84 18.94
N GLY A 21 -8.08 8.09 19.13
CA GLY A 21 -8.27 8.71 20.43
C GLY A 21 -6.97 9.14 21.13
N GLU A 22 -5.83 8.93 20.47
CA GLU A 22 -4.50 9.15 21.05
C GLU A 22 -3.99 10.60 20.93
N ALA A 23 -4.76 11.47 20.28
CA ALA A 23 -4.41 12.87 19.99
C ALA A 23 -4.54 13.79 21.21
N SER A 24 -3.67 13.61 22.20
CA SER A 24 -3.64 14.44 23.42
C SER A 24 -2.85 15.75 23.28
N SER A 25 -1.94 15.85 22.29
CA SER A 25 -1.22 17.08 21.95
C SER A 25 -0.61 17.02 20.55
N GLN A 26 -0.32 18.19 19.97
CA GLN A 26 0.39 18.30 18.69
C GLN A 26 1.79 17.65 18.74
N ARG A 27 2.51 17.76 19.86
CA ARG A 27 3.84 17.14 20.04
C ARG A 27 3.76 15.62 20.06
N LYS A 28 2.74 15.06 20.70
CA LYS A 28 2.53 13.61 20.72
C LYS A 28 2.23 13.08 19.31
N LEU A 29 1.39 13.81 18.56
CA LEU A 29 1.11 13.49 17.15
C LEU A 29 2.36 13.58 16.27
N ALA A 30 3.21 14.59 16.50
CA ALA A 30 4.48 14.76 15.78
C ALA A 30 5.43 13.56 16.02
N GLY A 31 5.60 13.16 17.28
CA GLY A 31 6.41 11.99 17.64
C GLY A 31 5.86 10.69 17.05
N LYS A 32 4.54 10.45 17.14
CA LYS A 32 3.90 9.24 16.59
C LYS A 32 4.02 9.14 15.08
N LEU A 33 3.88 10.26 14.37
CA LEU A 33 3.92 10.27 12.90
C LEU A 33 5.34 10.42 12.35
N ASN A 34 6.34 10.63 13.23
CA ASN A 34 7.72 10.92 12.89
C ASN A 34 7.86 12.11 11.92
N VAL A 35 7.19 13.22 12.25
CA VAL A 35 7.21 14.46 11.46
C VAL A 35 7.43 15.66 12.38
N SER A 36 7.77 16.81 11.79
CA SER A 36 7.97 18.04 12.57
C SER A 36 6.66 18.56 13.20
N LEU A 37 6.79 19.25 14.34
CA LEU A 37 5.64 19.91 14.98
C LEU A 37 4.98 20.95 14.06
N GLY A 38 5.78 21.65 13.25
CA GLY A 38 5.29 22.59 12.25
C GLY A 38 4.40 21.93 11.20
N MET A 39 4.78 20.74 10.72
CA MET A 39 3.99 19.95 9.78
C MET A 39 2.65 19.54 10.40
N ILE A 40 2.64 19.07 11.65
CA ILE A 40 1.40 18.74 12.37
C ILE A 40 0.49 19.95 12.51
N ASN A 41 1.03 21.10 12.93
CA ASN A 41 0.25 22.33 13.10
C ASN A 41 -0.37 22.76 11.75
N LEU A 42 0.39 22.70 10.66
CA LEU A 42 -0.11 23.00 9.32
C LEU A 42 -1.25 22.04 8.92
N CYS A 43 -1.04 20.73 9.05
CA CYS A 43 -2.04 19.72 8.69
C CYS A 43 -3.31 19.88 9.55
N LEU A 44 -3.18 20.07 10.86
CA LEU A 44 -4.32 20.29 11.76
C LEU A 44 -5.11 21.54 11.38
N ARG A 45 -4.44 22.67 11.10
CA ARG A 45 -5.13 23.89 10.67
C ARG A 45 -5.92 23.68 9.38
N ARG A 46 -5.37 22.95 8.41
CA ARG A 46 -6.05 22.62 7.16
C ARG A 46 -7.24 21.69 7.38
N LEU A 47 -7.05 20.61 8.13
CA LEU A 47 -8.12 19.66 8.48
C LEU A 47 -9.25 20.31 9.27
N ILE A 48 -8.94 21.24 10.18
CA ILE A 48 -9.94 22.03 10.91
C ILE A 48 -10.68 22.97 9.95
N LYS A 49 -9.96 23.70 9.10
CA LYS A 49 -10.54 24.60 8.09
C LYS A 49 -11.47 23.86 7.12
N GLN A 50 -11.14 22.62 6.76
CA GLN A 50 -11.97 21.75 5.92
C GLN A 50 -13.19 21.16 6.65
N GLY A 51 -13.20 21.25 7.99
CA GLY A 51 -14.23 20.67 8.85
C GLY A 51 -14.07 19.18 9.10
N TYR A 52 -12.89 18.59 8.84
CA TYR A 52 -12.61 17.17 9.03
C TYR A 52 -12.25 16.86 10.48
N VAL A 53 -11.65 17.82 11.18
CA VAL A 53 -11.30 17.73 12.60
C VAL A 53 -11.93 18.90 13.35
N LYS A 54 -12.46 18.64 14.55
CA LYS A 54 -12.86 19.66 15.51
C LYS A 54 -11.93 19.65 16.71
N THR A 55 -11.70 20.83 17.29
CA THR A 55 -11.02 20.97 18.57
C THR A 55 -12.05 21.02 19.69
N HIS A 56 -11.77 20.29 20.77
CA HIS A 56 -12.53 20.36 22.00
C HIS A 56 -11.59 20.75 23.14
N GLY A 57 -11.83 21.91 23.73
CA GLY A 57 -11.03 22.41 24.85
C GLY A 57 -11.42 21.68 26.12
N LEU A 58 -10.51 20.88 26.68
CA LEU A 58 -10.74 20.23 27.98
C LEU A 58 -10.39 21.19 29.14
N ASN A 59 -9.46 22.14 28.93
CA ASN A 59 -9.07 23.23 29.84
C ASN A 59 -8.16 24.24 29.09
N LYS A 60 -7.81 25.40 29.68
CA LYS A 60 -6.90 26.44 29.09
C LYS A 60 -5.58 25.89 28.50
N ARG A 61 -5.12 24.70 28.94
CA ARG A 61 -3.86 24.06 28.50
C ARG A 61 -4.04 22.74 27.73
N LYS A 62 -5.26 22.20 27.61
CA LYS A 62 -5.51 20.87 27.02
C LYS A 62 -6.54 20.98 25.89
N VAL A 63 -6.10 20.68 24.67
CA VAL A 63 -6.95 20.60 23.47
C VAL A 63 -7.01 19.14 23.03
N LYS A 64 -8.23 18.63 22.84
CA LYS A 64 -8.49 17.34 22.22
C LYS A 64 -8.90 17.55 20.76
N TYR A 65 -8.40 16.71 19.87
CA TYR A 65 -8.81 16.68 18.47
C TYR A 65 -9.83 15.56 18.29
N LEU A 66 -10.94 15.86 17.61
CA LEU A 66 -12.03 14.94 17.37
C LEU A 66 -12.30 14.86 15.87
N LEU A 67 -12.41 13.63 15.36
CA LEU A 67 -12.83 13.38 13.99
C LEU A 67 -14.31 13.75 13.83
N THR A 68 -14.66 14.49 12.77
CA THR A 68 -16.06 14.80 12.46
C THR A 68 -16.66 13.74 11.52
N PRO A 69 -18.00 13.65 11.40
CA PRO A 69 -18.63 12.80 10.37
C PRO A 69 -18.14 13.12 8.96
N LYS A 70 -17.95 14.42 8.63
CA LYS A 70 -17.37 14.85 7.36
C LYS A 70 -15.93 14.33 7.18
N GLY A 71 -15.11 14.43 8.22
CA GLY A 71 -13.73 13.92 8.20
C GLY A 71 -13.68 12.40 8.04
N PHE A 72 -14.60 11.67 8.68
CA PHE A 72 -14.73 10.22 8.51
C PHE A 72 -15.07 9.86 7.05
N THR A 73 -16.04 10.53 6.43
CA THR A 73 -16.41 10.30 5.03
C THR A 73 -15.23 10.55 4.08
N GLU A 74 -14.50 11.65 4.25
CA GLU A 74 -13.37 11.97 3.38
C GLU A 74 -12.18 11.03 3.58
N LYS A 75 -11.93 10.60 4.82
CA LYS A 75 -10.97 9.53 5.13
C LYS A 75 -11.34 8.25 4.39
N MET A 76 -12.60 7.83 4.45
CA MET A 76 -13.09 6.63 3.76
C MET A 76 -12.97 6.72 2.25
N LYS A 77 -13.27 7.89 1.64
CA LYS A 77 -13.02 8.11 0.20
C LYS A 77 -11.56 7.92 -0.15
N LYS A 78 -10.63 8.48 0.63
CA LYS A 78 -9.20 8.29 0.39
C LYS A 78 -8.78 6.83 0.57
N THR A 79 -9.25 6.14 1.62
CA THR A 79 -9.01 4.70 1.81
C THR A 79 -9.49 3.90 0.60
N TYR A 80 -10.71 4.16 0.13
CA TYR A 80 -11.30 3.50 -1.04
C TYR A 80 -10.44 3.68 -2.29
N HIS A 81 -10.06 4.92 -2.62
CA HIS A 81 -9.21 5.20 -3.78
C HIS A 81 -7.83 4.55 -3.67
N TYR A 82 -7.25 4.56 -2.47
CA TYR A 82 -5.98 3.88 -2.22
C TYR A 82 -6.12 2.38 -2.47
N THR A 83 -7.14 1.72 -1.90
CA THR A 83 -7.41 0.30 -2.11
C THR A 83 -7.63 -0.03 -3.58
N GLN A 84 -8.42 0.75 -4.31
CA GLN A 84 -8.62 0.56 -5.75
C GLN A 84 -7.30 0.64 -6.53
N LYS A 85 -6.46 1.64 -6.21
CA LYS A 85 -5.15 1.81 -6.82
C LYS A 85 -4.25 0.60 -6.52
N THR A 86 -4.19 0.15 -5.27
CA THR A 86 -3.41 -1.03 -4.86
C THR A 86 -3.88 -2.29 -5.60
N ILE A 87 -5.19 -2.53 -5.72
CA ILE A 87 -5.72 -3.68 -6.45
C ILE A 87 -5.33 -3.64 -7.93
N SER A 88 -5.41 -2.46 -8.55
CA SER A 88 -4.97 -2.26 -9.94
C SER A 88 -3.48 -2.53 -10.12
N GLU A 89 -2.65 -2.06 -9.18
CA GLU A 89 -1.21 -2.32 -9.18
C GLU A 89 -0.88 -3.79 -9.01
N LEU A 90 -1.52 -4.50 -8.07
CA LEU A 90 -1.36 -5.94 -7.89
C LEU A 90 -1.79 -6.73 -9.13
N SER A 91 -2.89 -6.30 -9.78
CA SER A 91 -3.36 -6.91 -11.03
C SER A 91 -2.34 -6.73 -12.16
N ARG A 92 -1.72 -5.55 -12.25
CA ARG A 92 -0.63 -5.28 -13.22
C ARG A 92 0.59 -6.16 -12.96
N ILE A 93 1.01 -6.27 -11.69
CA ILE A 93 2.15 -7.13 -11.31
C ILE A 93 1.87 -8.59 -11.67
N LYS A 94 0.67 -9.09 -11.35
CA LYS A 94 0.24 -10.44 -11.73
C LYS A 94 0.35 -10.67 -13.24
N LEU A 95 -0.17 -9.74 -14.05
CA LEU A 95 -0.08 -9.83 -15.52
C LEU A 95 1.36 -9.84 -16.01
N ASN A 96 2.23 -9.00 -15.44
CA ASN A 96 3.64 -8.96 -15.80
C ASN A 96 4.35 -10.29 -15.53
N ILE A 97 4.08 -10.90 -14.37
CA ILE A 97 4.58 -12.24 -14.03
C ILE A 97 4.06 -13.29 -15.03
N GLN A 98 2.77 -13.26 -15.34
CA GLN A 98 2.17 -14.17 -16.33
C GLN A 98 2.80 -14.02 -17.72
N ASN A 99 3.08 -12.79 -18.16
CA ASN A 99 3.72 -12.52 -19.44
C ASN A 99 5.15 -13.04 -19.49
N GLU A 100 5.93 -12.85 -18.43
CA GLU A 100 7.30 -13.38 -18.34
C GLU A 100 7.31 -14.91 -18.34
N VAL A 101 6.41 -15.54 -17.58
CA VAL A 101 6.26 -17.00 -17.56
C VAL A 101 5.84 -17.52 -18.93
N LYS A 102 4.86 -16.88 -19.58
CA LYS A 102 4.41 -17.23 -20.93
C LYS A 102 5.53 -17.11 -21.96
N SER A 103 6.30 -16.03 -21.93
CA SER A 103 7.42 -15.82 -22.86
C SER A 103 8.45 -16.96 -22.75
N ARG A 104 8.78 -17.36 -21.52
CA ARG A 104 9.71 -18.47 -21.25
C ARG A 104 9.14 -19.82 -21.64
N TYR A 105 7.85 -20.02 -21.37
CA TYR A 105 7.14 -21.22 -21.79
C TYR A 105 7.20 -21.40 -23.32
N LEU A 106 6.96 -20.33 -24.07
CA LEU A 106 7.08 -20.33 -25.53
C LEU A 106 8.53 -20.57 -26.01
N ALA A 107 9.52 -20.22 -25.20
CA ALA A 107 10.93 -20.54 -25.45
C ALA A 107 11.34 -21.99 -25.08
N GLY A 108 10.39 -22.82 -24.65
CA GLY A 108 10.63 -24.24 -24.33
C GLY A 108 10.82 -24.55 -22.85
N GLU A 109 10.82 -23.55 -21.97
CA GLU A 109 10.92 -23.77 -20.53
C GLU A 109 9.61 -24.36 -19.98
N ARG A 110 9.71 -25.36 -19.10
CA ARG A 110 8.55 -26.01 -18.46
C ARG A 110 8.60 -25.98 -16.95
N ASN A 111 9.81 -25.93 -16.39
CA ASN A 111 10.03 -25.97 -14.95
C ASN A 111 10.22 -24.55 -14.41
N PHE A 112 9.33 -24.17 -13.50
CA PHE A 112 9.35 -22.88 -12.82
C PHE A 112 9.43 -23.08 -11.31
N THR A 113 10.22 -22.25 -10.62
CA THR A 113 10.26 -22.23 -9.16
C THR A 113 10.07 -20.80 -8.68
N VAL A 114 9.14 -20.57 -7.76
CA VAL A 114 9.07 -19.31 -7.03
C VAL A 114 9.80 -19.51 -5.72
N ALA A 115 10.84 -18.71 -5.49
CA ALA A 115 11.68 -18.75 -4.31
C ALA A 115 11.46 -17.47 -3.50
N GLY A 116 11.03 -17.57 -2.25
CA GLY A 116 10.78 -16.41 -1.39
C GLY A 116 9.64 -16.64 -0.39
N THR A 117 9.52 -15.72 0.57
CA THR A 117 8.58 -15.79 1.71
C THR A 117 7.66 -14.57 1.81
N GLY A 118 7.72 -13.65 0.84
CA GLY A 118 6.92 -12.43 0.82
C GLY A 118 5.68 -12.47 -0.06
N GLU A 119 4.89 -11.39 0.02
CA GLU A 119 3.65 -11.18 -0.75
C GLU A 119 3.86 -11.30 -2.27
N LEU A 120 5.04 -10.93 -2.78
CA LEU A 120 5.34 -11.05 -4.20
C LEU A 120 5.49 -12.50 -4.64
N SER A 121 6.07 -13.34 -3.80
CA SER A 121 6.17 -14.77 -4.06
C SER A 121 4.78 -15.42 -4.07
N ASP A 122 3.90 -15.03 -3.15
CA ASP A 122 2.51 -15.49 -3.12
C ASP A 122 1.75 -15.04 -4.37
N LEU A 123 1.93 -13.78 -4.77
CA LEU A 123 1.33 -13.25 -5.99
C LEU A 123 1.86 -13.98 -7.24
N ALA A 124 3.15 -14.30 -7.28
CA ALA A 124 3.76 -15.04 -8.39
C ALA A 124 3.23 -16.47 -8.48
N GLU A 125 3.06 -17.14 -7.35
CA GLU A 125 2.45 -18.45 -7.28
C GLU A 125 1.00 -18.43 -7.82
N ILE A 126 0.20 -17.47 -7.37
CA ILE A 126 -1.16 -17.26 -7.87
C ILE A 126 -1.16 -16.93 -9.37
N ALA A 127 -0.19 -16.15 -9.84
CA ALA A 127 -0.06 -15.79 -11.25
C ALA A 127 0.17 -17.03 -12.13
N ILE A 128 1.10 -17.91 -11.71
CA ILE A 128 1.46 -19.14 -12.43
C ILE A 128 0.29 -20.14 -12.40
N LYS A 129 -0.32 -20.39 -11.24
CA LYS A 129 -1.45 -21.33 -11.10
C LYS A 129 -2.66 -20.95 -11.96
N ASN A 130 -2.84 -19.67 -12.25
CA ASN A 130 -3.93 -19.18 -13.10
C ASN A 130 -3.64 -19.29 -14.60
N LEU A 131 -2.45 -19.72 -15.01
CA LEU A 131 -2.15 -20.01 -16.40
C LEU A 131 -2.73 -21.38 -16.80
N LYS A 132 -3.36 -21.45 -17.97
CA LYS A 132 -3.96 -22.69 -18.50
C LYS A 132 -2.95 -23.55 -19.29
N TYR A 133 -1.72 -23.67 -18.82
CA TYR A 133 -0.70 -24.51 -19.45
C TYR A 133 -0.52 -25.79 -18.63
N GLY A 134 -1.02 -26.92 -19.15
CA GLY A 134 -1.12 -28.18 -18.40
C GLY A 134 0.21 -28.91 -18.18
N ASP A 135 1.27 -28.51 -18.87
CA ASP A 135 2.61 -29.09 -18.80
C ASP A 135 3.63 -28.19 -18.06
N ILE A 136 3.17 -27.11 -17.43
CA ILE A 136 4.01 -26.31 -16.53
C ILE A 136 4.19 -27.08 -15.21
N VAL A 137 5.44 -27.30 -14.84
CA VAL A 137 5.83 -27.83 -13.53
C VAL A 137 6.26 -26.66 -12.65
N TYR A 138 5.65 -26.55 -11.47
CA TYR A 138 5.88 -25.45 -10.55
C TYR A 138 6.24 -25.93 -9.15
N GLU A 139 7.22 -25.29 -8.52
CA GLU A 139 7.65 -25.54 -7.13
C GLU A 139 7.74 -24.22 -6.34
N ARG A 140 7.30 -24.22 -5.07
CA ARG A 140 7.51 -23.12 -4.11
C ARG A 140 8.67 -23.46 -3.19
N LYS A 141 9.64 -22.55 -3.07
CA LYS A 141 10.76 -22.67 -2.11
C LYS A 141 10.78 -21.47 -1.19
N GLU A 142 10.75 -21.69 0.11
CA GLU A 142 10.93 -20.61 1.08
C GLU A 142 12.41 -20.26 1.19
N VAL A 143 12.76 -19.04 0.79
CA VAL A 143 14.12 -18.50 0.89
C VAL A 143 14.05 -17.19 1.65
N ALA A 144 14.79 -17.10 2.76
CA ALA A 144 14.65 -16.02 3.75
C ALA A 144 15.14 -14.64 3.28
N ALA A 145 15.86 -14.55 2.14
CA ALA A 145 16.58 -13.34 1.78
C ALA A 145 15.96 -12.53 0.64
N THR A 146 15.34 -13.16 -0.37
CA THR A 146 14.85 -12.43 -1.56
C THR A 146 13.88 -13.26 -2.40
N ASP A 147 12.92 -12.56 -2.99
CA ASP A 147 11.86 -13.09 -3.83
C ASP A 147 12.28 -13.18 -5.31
N PHE A 148 12.32 -14.40 -5.88
CA PHE A 148 12.75 -14.70 -7.23
C PHE A 148 11.82 -15.67 -7.96
N LEU A 149 11.79 -15.54 -9.29
CA LEU A 149 11.30 -16.56 -10.21
C LEU A 149 12.49 -17.25 -10.88
N ILE A 150 12.51 -18.58 -10.82
CA ILE A 150 13.48 -19.43 -11.50
C ILE A 150 12.77 -20.12 -12.66
N ALA A 151 13.38 -20.09 -13.83
CA ALA A 151 12.94 -20.85 -15.00
C ALA A 151 14.17 -21.44 -15.68
N GLY A 152 14.23 -22.77 -15.74
CA GLY A 152 15.45 -23.48 -16.10
C GLY A 152 16.60 -23.08 -15.17
N SER A 153 17.74 -22.69 -15.74
CA SER A 153 18.92 -22.20 -14.98
C SER A 153 18.90 -20.69 -14.67
N ARG A 154 17.88 -19.94 -15.13
CA ARG A 154 17.83 -18.48 -14.96
C ARG A 154 17.04 -18.08 -13.72
N LYS A 155 17.65 -17.26 -12.87
CA LYS A 155 16.98 -16.59 -11.74
C LYS A 155 16.64 -15.16 -12.11
N LEU A 156 15.41 -14.75 -11.84
CA LEU A 156 14.90 -13.41 -12.06
C LEU A 156 14.33 -12.83 -10.76
N PRO A 157 14.75 -11.63 -10.33
CA PRO A 157 14.10 -10.95 -9.20
C PRO A 157 12.62 -10.72 -9.51
N LEU A 158 11.72 -11.10 -8.60
CA LEU A 158 10.29 -10.89 -8.82
C LEU A 158 9.96 -9.40 -8.94
N MET A 159 10.67 -8.53 -8.22
CA MET A 159 10.58 -7.08 -8.37
C MET A 159 10.91 -6.61 -9.80
N ALA A 160 11.94 -7.20 -10.44
CA ALA A 160 12.33 -6.83 -11.80
C ALA A 160 11.31 -7.32 -12.85
N VAL A 161 10.68 -8.47 -12.60
CA VAL A 161 9.57 -8.98 -13.42
C VAL A 161 8.33 -8.09 -13.25
N ALA A 162 8.02 -7.72 -12.01
CA ALA A 162 6.90 -6.85 -11.67
C ALA A 162 7.03 -5.45 -12.29
N SER A 163 8.24 -4.94 -12.42
CA SER A 163 8.53 -3.59 -12.93
C SER A 163 8.66 -3.48 -14.45
N LYS A 164 8.66 -4.59 -15.21
CA LYS A 164 8.76 -4.54 -16.67
C LYS A 164 7.50 -3.93 -17.29
N ILE A 165 7.70 -3.08 -18.30
CA ILE A 165 6.70 -2.43 -19.16
C ILE A 165 6.80 -3.07 -20.54
#